data_AF-A0A849VTD4-F1
#
_entry.id   AF-A0A849VTD4-F1
#
_cell.length_a   1.000
_cell.length_b   1.000
_cell.length_c   1.000
_cell.angle_alpha   90.00
_cell.angle_beta   90.00
_cell.angle_gamma   90.00
#
_symmetry.space_group_name_H-M   'P 1'
#
loop_
_entity.id
_entity.type
_entity.pdbx_description
1 polymer ?
#
loop_
_entity_poly.entity_id
_entity_poly.type
_entity_poly.pdbx_seq_one_letter_code
_entity_poly.pdbx_strand_id
1 'polypeptide(L)'
;MSTTGHNSKELTETERKALFFHHMRKRIAHNAVIEEVNAAKKADAKLAQADKIVVGDLDYAIKTLNAEDKITVTDRFLAHGEVLTWLNVIPGFQSDLLRDRAPAIERIEGEGELAGLAGKDAISPYDKGSNEDLAWLRGWDKGQAIMRDNLQSAMEKINAKMAGEDEDDADEAGDPDFPAAAE
;
A
#
# COMPACT_ATOMS: atom_id res chain seq x y z
N MET A 1 -19.63 -35.48 0.50
CA MET A 1 -18.50 -36.42 0.34
C MET A 1 -17.60 -35.86 -0.76
N SER A 2 -16.43 -35.36 -0.36
CA SER A 2 -15.43 -34.76 -1.25
C SER A 2 -14.92 -35.80 -2.26
N THR A 3 -15.05 -35.50 -3.54
CA THR A 3 -14.45 -36.29 -4.62
C THR A 3 -12.95 -36.02 -4.65
N THR A 4 -12.22 -36.84 -3.90
CA THR A 4 -10.75 -36.96 -3.99
C THR A 4 -10.33 -37.20 -5.44
N GLY A 5 -9.50 -36.31 -5.98
CA GLY A 5 -9.10 -36.26 -7.38
C GLY A 5 -8.57 -37.58 -7.94
N HIS A 6 -9.21 -38.04 -9.02
CA HIS A 6 -8.96 -39.29 -9.72
C HIS A 6 -7.93 -39.15 -10.87
N ASN A 7 -6.80 -38.45 -10.66
CA ASN A 7 -5.78 -38.28 -11.72
C ASN A 7 -4.50 -39.11 -11.51
N SER A 8 -4.48 -40.06 -10.58
CA SER A 8 -3.21 -40.66 -10.10
C SER A 8 -2.82 -42.01 -10.69
N LYS A 9 -3.52 -42.54 -11.71
CA LYS A 9 -3.21 -43.86 -12.30
C LYS A 9 -2.57 -43.85 -13.70
N GLU A 10 -2.41 -42.69 -14.33
CA GLU A 10 -1.97 -42.62 -15.75
C GLU A 10 -0.49 -42.26 -15.94
N LEU A 11 0.15 -41.62 -14.95
CA LEU A 11 1.56 -41.20 -15.07
C LEU A 11 2.49 -42.25 -14.46
N THR A 12 3.51 -42.65 -15.21
CA THR A 12 4.69 -43.37 -14.71
C THR A 12 5.45 -42.54 -13.68
N GLU A 13 6.34 -43.18 -12.91
CA GLU A 13 7.19 -42.48 -11.94
C GLU A 13 8.07 -41.40 -12.61
N THR A 14 8.61 -41.71 -13.78
CA THR A 14 9.43 -40.79 -14.56
C THR A 14 8.63 -39.56 -15.02
N GLU A 15 7.37 -39.74 -15.43
CA GLU A 15 6.50 -38.63 -15.85
C GLU A 15 6.10 -37.75 -14.65
N ARG A 16 5.81 -38.35 -13.48
CA ARG A 16 5.57 -37.58 -12.25
C ARG A 16 6.81 -36.77 -11.84
N LYS A 17 7.99 -37.36 -11.96
CA LYS A 17 9.27 -36.68 -11.71
C LYS A 17 9.45 -35.51 -12.69
N ALA A 18 9.23 -35.72 -13.98
CA ALA A 18 9.33 -34.66 -14.98
C ALA A 18 8.37 -33.49 -14.69
N LEU A 19 7.11 -33.79 -14.34
CA LEU A 19 6.11 -32.79 -13.98
C LEU A 19 6.51 -32.01 -12.72
N PHE A 20 7.00 -32.70 -11.69
CA PHE A 20 7.50 -32.06 -10.48
C PHE A 20 8.63 -31.07 -10.79
N PHE A 21 9.65 -31.50 -11.54
CA PHE A 21 10.78 -30.63 -11.90
C PHE A 21 10.37 -29.49 -12.84
N HIS A 22 9.37 -29.68 -13.70
CA HIS A 22 8.78 -28.59 -14.50
C HIS A 22 8.20 -27.50 -13.59
N HIS A 23 7.33 -27.85 -12.65
CA HIS A 23 6.76 -26.88 -11.71
C HIS A 23 7.80 -26.26 -10.77
N MET A 24 8.76 -27.06 -10.31
CA MET A 24 9.87 -26.58 -9.48
C MET A 24 10.69 -25.51 -10.21
N ARG A 25 11.05 -25.74 -11.49
CA ARG A 25 11.79 -24.75 -12.29
C ARG A 25 11.00 -23.46 -12.49
N LYS A 26 9.68 -23.55 -12.71
CA LYS A 26 8.82 -22.35 -12.80
C LYS A 26 8.81 -21.57 -11.49
N ARG A 27 8.72 -22.26 -10.35
CA ARG A 27 8.80 -21.62 -9.03
C ARG A 27 10.17 -20.99 -8.75
N ILE A 28 11.27 -21.66 -9.10
CA ILE A 28 12.63 -21.08 -8.99
C ILE A 28 12.73 -19.79 -9.82
N ALA A 29 12.18 -19.79 -11.04
CA ALA A 29 12.17 -18.59 -11.87
C ALA A 29 11.35 -17.45 -11.24
N HIS A 30 10.17 -17.76 -10.66
CA HIS A 30 9.39 -16.75 -9.94
C HIS A 30 10.10 -16.23 -8.69
N ASN A 31 10.84 -17.08 -7.97
CA ASN A 31 11.62 -16.65 -6.81
C ASN A 31 12.68 -15.61 -7.18
N ALA A 32 13.37 -15.80 -8.31
CA ALA A 32 14.34 -14.81 -8.78
C ALA A 32 13.70 -13.44 -9.05
N VAL A 33 12.49 -13.43 -9.65
CA VAL A 33 11.72 -12.20 -9.85
C VAL A 33 11.29 -11.57 -8.52
N ILE A 34 10.85 -12.39 -7.57
CA ILE A 34 10.47 -11.93 -6.23
C ILE A 34 11.67 -11.32 -5.50
N GLU A 35 12.86 -11.93 -5.61
CA GLU A 35 14.09 -11.39 -5.01
C GLU A 35 14.46 -10.02 -5.60
N GLU A 36 14.37 -9.87 -6.92
CA GLU A 36 14.60 -8.59 -7.60
C GLU A 36 13.59 -7.52 -7.16
N VAL A 37 12.30 -7.85 -7.15
CA VAL A 37 11.23 -6.94 -6.70
C VAL A 37 11.39 -6.58 -5.22
N ASN A 38 11.78 -7.51 -4.36
CA ASN A 38 12.01 -7.24 -2.95
C ASN A 38 13.23 -6.35 -2.73
N ALA A 39 14.28 -6.50 -3.54
CA ALA A 39 15.45 -5.62 -3.49
C ALA A 39 15.07 -4.19 -3.91
N ALA A 40 14.28 -4.03 -4.97
CA ALA A 40 13.72 -2.75 -5.40
C ALA A 40 12.83 -2.12 -4.30
N LYS A 41 11.86 -2.89 -3.76
CA LYS A 41 11.01 -2.43 -2.65
C LYS A 41 11.84 -1.96 -1.45
N LYS A 42 12.93 -2.65 -1.14
CA LYS A 42 13.83 -2.26 -0.04
C LYS A 42 14.60 -0.97 -0.35
N ALA A 43 15.00 -0.75 -1.60
CA ALA A 43 15.64 0.49 -2.01
C ALA A 43 14.65 1.67 -1.90
N ASP A 44 13.43 1.51 -2.41
CA ASP A 44 12.38 2.53 -2.31
C ASP A 44 12.00 2.85 -0.86
N ALA A 45 11.95 1.82 -0.01
CA ALA A 45 11.70 2.00 1.43
C ALA A 45 12.77 2.88 2.09
N LYS A 46 14.05 2.74 1.70
CA LYS A 46 15.13 3.59 2.22
C LYS A 46 14.99 5.04 1.75
N LEU A 47 14.59 5.26 0.49
CA LEU A 47 14.32 6.60 -0.03
C LEU A 47 13.17 7.27 0.72
N ALA A 48 12.05 6.55 0.89
CA ALA A 48 10.92 7.04 1.68
C ALA A 48 11.32 7.39 3.13
N GLN A 49 12.16 6.57 3.77
CA GLN A 49 12.67 6.86 5.12
C GLN A 49 13.57 8.11 5.15
N ALA A 50 14.38 8.33 4.12
CA ALA A 50 15.17 9.55 4.00
C ALA A 50 14.27 10.80 3.93
N ASP A 51 13.13 10.67 3.26
CA ASP A 51 12.09 11.70 3.17
C ASP A 51 11.19 11.79 4.42
N LYS A 52 11.57 11.11 5.51
CA LYS A 52 10.84 11.04 6.79
C LYS A 52 9.44 10.42 6.69
N ILE A 53 9.22 9.59 5.67
CA ILE A 53 7.99 8.81 5.49
C ILE A 53 8.15 7.46 6.21
N VAL A 54 7.16 7.11 7.04
CA VAL A 54 7.13 5.83 7.75
C VAL A 54 6.69 4.72 6.79
N VAL A 55 7.55 3.72 6.55
CA VAL A 55 7.27 2.61 5.62
C VAL A 55 6.01 1.83 6.01
N GLY A 56 5.76 1.68 7.32
CA GLY A 56 4.54 1.03 7.82
C GLY A 56 3.26 1.74 7.40
N ASP A 57 3.28 3.07 7.29
CA ASP A 57 2.13 3.85 6.84
C ASP A 57 1.89 3.67 5.35
N LEU A 58 2.96 3.54 4.55
CA LEU A 58 2.85 3.20 3.12
C LEU A 58 2.26 1.81 2.92
N ASP A 59 2.75 0.80 3.64
CA ASP A 59 2.21 -0.55 3.56
C ASP A 59 0.73 -0.59 4.00
N TYR A 60 0.37 0.15 5.05
CA TYR A 60 -1.03 0.29 5.48
C TYR A 60 -1.90 1.00 4.42
N ALA A 61 -1.40 2.07 3.81
CA ALA A 61 -2.08 2.80 2.75
C ALA A 61 -2.30 1.93 1.51
N ILE A 62 -1.27 1.20 1.04
CA ILE A 62 -1.36 0.27 -0.09
C ILE A 62 -2.40 -0.82 0.20
N LYS A 63 -2.39 -1.40 1.41
CA LYS A 63 -3.36 -2.41 1.81
C LYS A 63 -4.79 -1.85 1.82
N THR A 64 -4.97 -0.64 2.33
CA THR A 64 -6.29 0.00 2.42
C THR A 64 -6.82 0.39 1.05
N LEU A 65 -5.96 0.91 0.17
CA LEU A 65 -6.30 1.29 -1.19
C LEU A 65 -6.80 0.10 -2.02
N ASN A 66 -6.21 -1.09 -1.79
CA ASN A 66 -6.52 -2.32 -2.51
C ASN A 66 -7.48 -3.26 -1.77
N ALA A 67 -8.04 -2.84 -0.63
CA ALA A 67 -9.03 -3.63 0.09
C ALA A 67 -10.33 -3.71 -0.72
N GLU A 68 -10.85 -4.93 -0.93
CA GLU A 68 -12.15 -5.14 -1.56
C GLU A 68 -13.28 -4.54 -0.73
N ASP A 69 -13.20 -4.70 0.60
CA ASP A 69 -14.09 -4.07 1.55
C ASP A 69 -13.35 -3.05 2.43
N LYS A 70 -13.47 -1.78 2.06
CA LYS A 70 -12.91 -0.66 2.82
C LYS A 70 -13.65 -0.43 4.15
N ILE A 71 -14.89 -0.90 4.29
CA ILE A 71 -15.68 -0.75 5.53
C ILE A 71 -15.00 -1.52 6.66
N THR A 72 -14.55 -2.75 6.40
CA THR A 72 -13.80 -3.54 7.39
C THR A 72 -12.54 -2.82 7.92
N VAL A 73 -11.87 -2.00 7.10
CA VAL A 73 -10.71 -1.21 7.54
C VAL A 73 -11.13 -0.13 8.53
N THR A 74 -12.19 0.61 8.20
CA THR A 74 -12.76 1.65 9.08
C THR A 74 -13.29 1.05 10.37
N ASP A 75 -14.06 -0.03 10.31
CA ASP A 75 -14.61 -0.71 11.50
C ASP A 75 -13.51 -1.16 12.45
N ARG A 76 -12.40 -1.69 11.92
CA ARG A 76 -11.24 -2.07 12.73
C ARG A 76 -10.61 -0.86 13.42
N PHE A 77 -10.50 0.27 12.72
CA PHE A 77 -10.01 1.51 13.33
C PHE A 77 -10.92 1.97 14.47
N LEU A 78 -12.25 1.90 14.28
CA LEU A 78 -13.20 2.25 15.32
C LEU A 78 -13.06 1.33 16.55
N ALA A 79 -12.94 0.01 16.33
CA ALA A 79 -12.69 -0.96 17.39
C ALA A 79 -11.36 -0.71 18.13
N HIS A 80 -10.29 -0.32 17.42
CA HIS A 80 -9.03 0.04 18.07
C HIS A 80 -9.17 1.28 18.95
N GLY A 81 -9.88 2.32 18.50
CA GLY A 81 -10.15 3.50 19.32
C GLY A 81 -10.92 3.19 20.60
N GLU A 82 -11.90 2.29 20.51
CA GLU A 82 -12.64 1.80 21.67
C GLU A 82 -11.73 1.02 22.65
N VAL A 83 -10.92 0.10 22.15
CA VAL A 83 -9.93 -0.64 22.97
C VAL A 83 -8.95 0.30 23.66
N LEU A 84 -8.44 1.31 22.98
CA LEU A 84 -7.53 2.30 23.57
C LEU A 84 -8.20 3.12 24.68
N THR A 85 -9.51 3.35 24.57
CA THR A 85 -10.31 3.97 25.64
C THR A 85 -10.44 3.03 26.83
N TRP A 86 -10.72 1.73 26.60
CA TRP A 86 -10.77 0.74 27.68
C TRP A 86 -9.44 0.56 28.41
N LEU A 87 -8.32 0.68 27.68
CA LEU A 87 -6.97 0.65 28.22
C LEU A 87 -6.53 1.99 28.85
N ASN A 88 -7.41 3.00 28.88
CA ASN A 88 -7.16 4.33 29.43
C ASN A 88 -5.92 5.02 28.80
N VAL A 89 -5.62 4.70 27.54
CA VAL A 89 -4.58 5.36 26.74
C VAL A 89 -5.10 6.69 26.18
N ILE A 90 -6.39 6.73 25.84
CA ILE A 90 -7.08 7.95 25.39
C ILE A 90 -8.33 8.21 26.26
N PRO A 91 -8.71 9.47 26.46
CA PRO A 91 -9.80 9.84 27.38
C PRO A 91 -11.21 9.48 26.88
N GLY A 92 -11.35 9.07 25.61
CA GLY A 92 -12.60 8.67 25.00
C GLY A 92 -12.52 8.68 23.48
N PHE A 93 -13.29 7.80 22.82
CA PHE A 93 -13.38 7.71 21.36
C PHE A 93 -14.83 7.92 20.89
N GLN A 94 -15.05 8.89 20.00
CA GLN A 94 -16.36 9.24 19.44
C GLN A 94 -16.40 8.84 17.97
N SER A 95 -16.96 7.66 17.67
CA SER A 95 -17.01 7.11 16.30
C SER A 95 -17.99 7.83 15.37
N ASP A 96 -19.02 8.49 15.92
CA ASP A 96 -20.08 9.13 15.13
C ASP A 96 -19.60 10.35 14.33
N LEU A 97 -18.49 10.97 14.75
CA LEU A 97 -17.83 12.04 14.01
C LEU A 97 -17.13 11.56 12.73
N LEU A 98 -16.81 10.27 12.64
CA LEU A 98 -16.09 9.67 11.51
C LEU A 98 -17.04 9.02 10.50
N ARG A 99 -18.36 9.05 10.74
CA ARG A 99 -19.34 8.57 9.77
C ARG A 99 -19.35 9.49 8.56
N ASP A 100 -19.19 8.89 7.38
CA ASP A 100 -19.15 9.59 6.11
C ASP A 100 -20.48 10.31 5.84
N ARG A 101 -20.41 11.63 5.69
CA ARG A 101 -21.53 12.51 5.33
C ARG A 101 -21.33 13.17 3.97
N ALA A 102 -20.27 12.82 3.25
CA ALA A 102 -20.01 13.41 1.95
C ALA A 102 -21.08 12.95 0.95
N PRO A 103 -21.61 13.86 0.10
CA PRO A 103 -22.45 13.48 -1.02
C PRO A 103 -21.79 12.41 -1.89
N ALA A 104 -22.59 11.50 -2.46
CA ALA A 104 -22.09 10.39 -3.25
C ALA A 104 -21.14 10.82 -4.40
N ILE A 105 -21.43 11.93 -5.06
CA ILE A 105 -20.59 12.48 -6.14
C ILE A 105 -19.23 12.96 -5.62
N GLU A 106 -19.16 13.58 -4.43
CA GLU A 106 -17.89 14.01 -3.84
C GLU A 106 -17.02 12.82 -3.45
N ARG A 107 -17.63 11.74 -2.94
CA ARG A 107 -16.89 10.48 -2.72
C ARG A 107 -16.29 9.94 -4.01
N ILE A 108 -17.07 9.91 -5.09
CA ILE A 108 -16.63 9.40 -6.40
C ILE A 108 -15.48 10.23 -6.95
N GLU A 109 -15.55 11.56 -6.81
CA GLU A 109 -14.46 12.46 -7.18
C GLU A 109 -13.20 12.19 -6.32
N GLY A 110 -13.36 11.98 -5.00
CA GLY A 110 -12.26 11.59 -4.13
C GLY A 110 -11.64 10.23 -4.48
N GLU A 111 -12.45 9.25 -4.91
CA GLU A 111 -11.96 7.97 -5.41
C GLU A 111 -11.13 8.12 -6.69
N GLY A 112 -11.55 9.02 -7.58
CA GLY A 112 -10.79 9.44 -8.76
C GLY A 112 -9.46 10.08 -8.37
N GLU A 113 -9.47 11.03 -7.43
CA GLU A 113 -8.27 11.72 -6.95
C GLU A 113 -7.24 10.75 -6.38
N LEU A 114 -7.68 9.79 -5.57
CA LEU A 114 -6.81 8.72 -5.06
C LEU A 114 -6.24 7.85 -6.19
N ALA A 115 -7.02 7.55 -7.23
CA ALA A 115 -6.54 6.80 -8.39
C ALA A 115 -5.48 7.59 -9.18
N GLY A 116 -5.68 8.90 -9.34
CA GLY A 116 -4.70 9.81 -9.93
C GLY A 116 -3.40 9.86 -9.13
N LEU A 117 -3.48 10.07 -7.81
CA LEU A 117 -2.30 10.07 -6.93
C LEU A 117 -1.56 8.72 -6.92
N ALA A 118 -2.29 7.61 -7.02
CA ALA A 118 -1.72 6.26 -7.08
C ALA A 118 -1.14 5.89 -8.47
N GLY A 119 -1.22 6.79 -9.46
CA GLY A 119 -0.71 6.55 -10.81
C GLY A 119 -1.47 5.47 -11.60
N LYS A 120 -2.75 5.24 -11.29
CA LYS A 120 -3.59 4.31 -12.05
C LYS A 120 -4.03 4.92 -13.39
N ASP A 121 -4.40 4.07 -14.34
CA ASP A 121 -4.97 4.53 -15.62
C ASP A 121 -6.26 5.34 -15.41
N ALA A 122 -6.52 6.29 -16.30
CA ALA A 122 -7.73 7.13 -16.31
C ALA A 122 -8.97 6.34 -16.80
N ILE A 123 -9.27 5.22 -16.15
CA ILE A 123 -10.38 4.34 -16.48
C ILE A 123 -11.34 4.33 -15.28
N SER A 124 -12.39 5.12 -15.42
CA SER A 124 -13.50 5.15 -14.47
C SER A 124 -14.27 3.83 -14.50
N PRO A 125 -14.71 3.30 -13.34
CA PRO A 125 -15.54 2.10 -13.26
C PRO A 125 -17.03 2.36 -13.53
N TYR A 126 -17.43 3.62 -13.75
CA TYR A 126 -18.82 4.02 -13.97
C TYR A 126 -19.18 4.05 -15.46
N ASP A 127 -20.49 4.14 -15.73
CA ASP A 127 -20.98 4.22 -17.10
C ASP A 127 -20.45 5.48 -17.80
N LYS A 128 -19.82 5.29 -18.95
CA LYS A 128 -19.15 6.36 -19.69
C LYS A 128 -20.09 7.54 -19.98
N GLY A 129 -19.70 8.74 -19.58
CA GLY A 129 -20.47 9.98 -19.74
C GLY A 129 -21.53 10.23 -18.68
N SER A 130 -21.67 9.36 -17.68
CA SER A 130 -22.50 9.61 -16.49
C SER A 130 -21.91 10.72 -15.62
N ASN A 131 -22.70 11.25 -14.68
CA ASN A 131 -22.22 12.27 -13.75
C ASN A 131 -21.11 11.70 -12.83
N GLU A 132 -21.24 10.43 -12.48
CA GLU A 132 -20.30 9.64 -11.70
C GLU A 132 -18.98 9.46 -12.47
N ASP A 133 -19.05 9.10 -13.76
CA ASP A 133 -17.88 8.97 -14.63
C ASP A 133 -17.12 10.29 -14.76
N LEU A 134 -17.85 11.37 -15.03
CA LEU A 134 -17.25 12.71 -15.12
C LEU A 134 -16.66 13.18 -13.78
N ALA A 135 -17.30 12.84 -12.65
CA ALA A 135 -16.79 13.18 -11.33
C ALA A 135 -15.50 12.41 -11.00
N TRP A 136 -15.48 11.11 -11.29
CA TRP A 136 -14.30 10.29 -11.10
C TRP A 136 -13.12 10.79 -11.95
N LEU A 137 -13.35 11.11 -13.23
CA LEU A 137 -12.30 11.61 -14.12
C LEU A 137 -11.76 12.98 -13.68
N ARG A 138 -12.62 13.91 -13.22
CA ARG A 138 -12.17 15.17 -12.63
C ARG A 138 -11.26 14.95 -11.41
N GLY A 139 -11.65 14.01 -10.55
CA GLY A 139 -10.83 13.59 -9.43
C GLY A 139 -9.47 13.09 -9.89
N TRP A 140 -9.45 12.18 -10.86
CA TRP A 140 -8.21 11.62 -11.41
C TRP A 140 -7.27 12.71 -11.95
N ASP A 141 -7.79 13.64 -12.74
CA ASP A 141 -7.03 14.78 -13.28
C ASP A 141 -6.46 15.65 -12.15
N LYS A 142 -7.24 15.88 -11.09
CA LYS A 142 -6.79 16.62 -9.90
C LYS A 142 -5.65 15.90 -9.19
N GLY A 143 -5.75 14.58 -8.99
CA GLY A 143 -4.68 13.78 -8.39
C GLY A 143 -3.39 13.83 -9.20
N GLN A 144 -3.48 13.72 -10.53
CA GLN A 144 -2.34 13.87 -11.43
C GLN A 144 -1.74 15.29 -11.39
N ALA A 145 -2.57 16.32 -11.29
CA ALA A 145 -2.12 17.69 -11.14
C ALA A 145 -1.34 17.88 -9.83
N ILE A 146 -1.82 17.31 -8.72
CA ILE A 146 -1.10 17.35 -7.43
C ILE A 146 0.30 16.74 -7.58
N MET A 147 0.40 15.57 -8.21
CA MET A 147 1.69 14.92 -8.45
C MET A 147 2.60 15.78 -9.32
N ARG A 148 2.12 16.22 -10.49
CA ARG A 148 2.90 17.03 -11.43
C ARG A 148 3.37 18.34 -10.81
N ASP A 149 2.49 19.05 -10.12
CA ASP A 149 2.72 20.43 -9.70
C ASP A 149 3.51 20.50 -8.37
N ASN A 150 3.36 19.49 -7.49
CA ASN A 150 4.00 19.52 -6.16
C ASN A 150 5.21 18.61 -6.02
N LEU A 151 5.26 17.47 -6.73
CA LEU A 151 6.35 16.49 -6.55
C LEU A 151 7.70 17.12 -6.88
N GLN A 152 7.81 17.82 -8.01
CA GLN A 152 9.05 18.48 -8.41
C GLN A 152 9.52 19.47 -7.33
N SER A 153 8.62 20.33 -6.84
CA SER A 153 8.97 21.29 -5.79
C SER A 153 9.40 20.62 -4.49
N ALA A 154 8.77 19.51 -4.11
CA ALA A 154 9.16 18.74 -2.93
C ALA A 154 10.57 18.14 -3.09
N MET A 155 10.86 17.52 -4.24
CA MET A 155 12.17 16.94 -4.54
C MET A 155 13.27 18.01 -4.58
N GLU A 156 13.00 19.16 -5.19
CA GLU A 156 13.95 20.29 -5.22
C GLU A 156 14.28 20.81 -3.81
N LYS A 157 13.27 20.93 -2.93
CA LYS A 157 13.48 21.35 -1.54
C LYS A 157 14.27 20.34 -0.74
N ILE A 158 14.00 19.05 -0.90
CA ILE A 158 14.73 17.98 -0.23
C ILE A 158 16.19 17.98 -0.70
N ASN A 159 16.43 18.02 -2.01
CA ASN A 159 17.78 18.05 -2.57
C ASN A 159 18.56 19.30 -2.13
N ALA A 160 17.92 20.48 -2.10
CA ALA A 160 18.56 21.71 -1.64
C ALA A 160 18.91 21.66 -0.14
N LYS A 161 18.05 21.02 0.68
CA LYS A 161 18.31 20.81 2.09
C LYS A 161 19.49 19.87 2.31
N MET A 162 19.54 18.75 1.59
CA MET A 162 20.66 17.81 1.66
C MET A 162 21.99 18.47 1.22
N ALA A 163 21.97 19.29 0.17
CA ALA A 163 23.15 20.02 -0.29
C ALA A 163 23.63 21.11 0.69
N GLY A 164 22.77 21.56 1.62
CA GLY A 164 23.11 22.54 2.66
C GLY A 164 23.47 21.94 4.02
N GLU A 165 23.12 20.68 4.28
CA GLU A 165 23.41 19.95 5.52
C GLU A 165 24.79 19.24 5.49
N ASP A 166 25.44 19.15 4.34
CA ASP A 166 26.81 18.59 4.19
C ASP A 166 27.91 19.44 4.88
N GLU A 167 27.58 20.59 5.49
CA GLU A 167 28.54 21.42 6.24
C GLU A 167 28.52 21.24 7.77
N ASP A 168 27.49 20.64 8.41
CA ASP A 168 27.35 20.75 9.88
C ASP A 168 26.96 19.50 10.71
N ASP A 169 26.56 18.34 10.15
CA ASP A 169 26.15 17.18 10.98
C ASP A 169 26.93 15.90 10.66
N ALA A 170 28.17 15.85 11.16
CA ALA A 170 28.94 14.62 11.29
C ALA A 170 28.97 14.15 12.75
N ASP A 171 27.82 13.94 13.41
CA ASP A 171 27.80 13.25 14.72
C ASP A 171 26.46 12.53 14.99
N GLU A 172 26.59 11.29 15.48
CA GLU A 172 25.55 10.43 16.12
C GLU A 172 24.41 9.86 15.27
N ALA A 173 24.74 8.93 14.37
CA ALA A 173 23.85 7.79 14.10
C ALA A 173 23.95 6.79 15.28
N GLY A 174 23.33 7.14 16.41
CA GLY A 174 23.09 6.23 17.52
C GLY A 174 22.06 5.18 17.14
N ASP A 175 22.49 3.92 17.06
CA ASP A 175 21.67 2.74 16.82
C ASP A 175 20.55 2.65 17.88
N PRO A 176 19.25 2.64 17.51
CA PRO A 176 18.18 2.45 18.49
C PRO A 176 18.15 0.99 18.93
N ASP A 177 18.76 0.72 20.09
CA ASP A 177 18.76 -0.55 20.81
C ASP A 177 17.32 -0.95 21.21
N PHE A 178 16.72 -1.90 20.48
CA PHE A 178 15.45 -2.50 20.85
C PHE A 178 15.71 -3.72 21.76
N PRO A 179 15.09 -3.81 22.95
CA PRO A 179 15.33 -4.91 23.87
C PRO A 179 14.84 -6.23 23.26
N ALA A 180 15.75 -7.22 23.22
CA ALA A 180 15.46 -8.58 22.81
C ALA A 180 14.36 -9.20 23.69
N ALA A 181 13.37 -9.84 23.05
CA ALA A 181 12.33 -10.58 23.74
C ALA A 181 12.95 -11.66 24.63
N ALA A 182 12.56 -11.66 25.91
CA ALA A 182 12.96 -12.66 26.89
C ALA A 182 12.45 -14.07 26.50
N GLU A 183 13.28 -15.07 26.81
CA GLU A 183 13.11 -16.51 26.58
C GLU A 183 11.80 -17.10 27.14
#